data_AF-A0A7K1J1X5-F1
#
_entry.id   AF-A0A7K1J1X5-F1
#
_cell.length_a   1.000
_cell.length_b   1.000
_cell.length_c   1.000
_cell.angle_alpha   90.00
_cell.angle_beta   90.00
_cell.angle_gamma   90.00
#
_symmetry.space_group_name_H-M   'P 1'
#
loop_
_entity.id
_entity.type
_entity.pdbx_description
1 polymer ?
#
loop_
_entity_poly.entity_id
_entity_poly.type
_entity_poly.pdbx_seq_one_letter_code
_entity_poly.pdbx_strand_id
1 'polypeptide(L)' 'MSNPTTLAQKVWDNHVVHSAVDEPDLLYIDLHLVHEVTSPQAFDGLRLTKRPIR' A
#
# COMPACT_ATOMS: atom_id res chain seq x y z
N MET A 1 28.39 -9.01 -10.32
CA MET A 1 27.33 -10.04 -10.37
C MET A 1 26.19 -9.54 -9.50
N SER A 2 24.95 -9.51 -9.98
CA SER A 2 23.81 -9.09 -9.16
C SER A 2 23.59 -10.09 -8.03
N ASN A 3 23.44 -9.62 -6.79
CA ASN A 3 23.03 -10.49 -5.69
C ASN A 3 21.66 -11.09 -6.01
N PRO A 4 21.47 -12.42 -5.88
CA PRO A 4 20.18 -13.03 -6.10
C PRO A 4 19.17 -12.49 -5.08
N THR A 5 18.03 -11.97 -5.57
CA THR A 5 16.92 -11.49 -4.75
C THR A 5 15.75 -12.47 -4.82
N THR A 6 15.01 -12.56 -3.71
CA THR A 6 13.78 -13.36 -3.66
C THR A 6 12.67 -12.72 -4.51
N LEU A 7 11.63 -13.49 -4.84
CA LEU A 7 10.46 -12.93 -5.54
C LEU A 7 9.79 -11.83 -4.71
N ALA A 8 9.67 -12.02 -3.39
CA ALA A 8 9.08 -11.03 -2.49
C ALA A 8 9.85 -9.71 -2.52
N GLN A 9 11.19 -9.76 -2.54
CA GLN A 9 12.04 -8.58 -2.62
C GLN A 9 11.84 -7.84 -3.94
N LYS A 10 11.80 -8.57 -5.05
CA LYS A 10 11.55 -7.97 -6.38
C LYS A 10 10.19 -7.28 -6.45
N VAL A 11 9.15 -7.88 -5.87
CA VAL A 11 7.83 -7.26 -5.80
C VAL A 11 7.89 -6.02 -4.91
N TRP A 12 8.46 -6.11 -3.70
CA TRP A 12 8.58 -4.97 -2.81
C TRP A 12 9.30 -3.79 -3.47
N ASP A 13 10.51 -4.01 -3.99
CA ASP A 13 11.35 -2.99 -4.61
C ASP A 13 10.65 -2.30 -5.80
N ASN A 14 9.83 -3.03 -6.55
CA ASN A 14 9.06 -2.48 -7.68
C ASN A 14 7.87 -1.59 -7.24
N HIS A 15 7.42 -1.67 -5.98
CA HIS A 15 6.25 -0.95 -5.48
C HIS A 15 6.59 0.17 -4.50
N VAL A 16 7.87 0.35 -4.14
CA VAL A 16 8.30 1.49 -3.33
C VAL A 16 8.14 2.79 -4.12
N VAL A 17 7.35 3.71 -3.57
CA VAL A 17 7.17 5.09 -4.06
C VAL A 17 8.13 6.04 -3.38
N HIS A 18 8.40 5.83 -2.09
CA HIS A 18 9.31 6.66 -1.31
C HIS A 18 9.90 5.86 -0.14
N SER A 19 11.18 6.09 0.15
CA SER A 19 11.88 5.60 1.33
C SER A 19 12.53 6.78 2.05
N ALA A 20 12.43 6.79 3.37
CA ALA A 20 13.06 7.78 4.23
C ALA A 20 13.75 7.09 5.42
N VAL A 21 14.73 7.77 6.01
CA VAL A 21 15.45 7.26 7.18
C VAL A 21 14.48 7.20 8.36
N ASP A 22 14.50 6.08 9.09
CA ASP A 22 13.64 5.80 10.25
C ASP A 22 12.13 5.79 9.98
N GLU A 23 11.71 5.77 8.72
CA GLU A 23 10.31 5.63 8.30
C GLU A 23 10.09 4.32 7.51
N PRO A 24 8.90 3.71 7.61
CA PRO A 24 8.55 2.62 6.71
C PRO A 24 8.51 3.08 5.25
N ASP A 25 8.82 2.17 4.32
CA ASP A 25 8.64 2.43 2.89
C ASP A 25 7.17 2.76 2.57
N LEU A 26 6.97 3.80 1.77
CA LEU A 26 5.69 4.09 1.16
C LEU A 26 5.54 3.21 -0.07
N LEU A 27 4.55 2.31 -0.05
CA LEU A 27 4.25 1.41 -1.15
C LEU A 27 3.05 1.89 -1.99
N TYR A 28 3.13 1.67 -3.30
CA TYR A 28 1.98 1.69 -4.19
C TYR A 28 1.24 0.36 -4.10
N ILE A 29 -0.09 0.41 -3.95
CA ILE A 29 -0.94 -0.79 -3.89
C ILE A 29 -1.89 -0.77 -5.09
N ASP A 30 -1.70 -1.71 -6.01
CA ASP A 30 -2.46 -1.76 -7.26
C ASP A 30 -3.92 -2.17 -7.09
N LEU A 31 -4.22 -2.99 -6.08
CA LEU A 31 -5.55 -3.55 -5.87
C LEU A 31 -5.87 -3.70 -4.39
N HIS A 32 -7.01 -3.14 -3.98
CA HIS A 32 -7.59 -3.36 -2.66
C HIS A 32 -8.85 -4.21 -2.82
N LEU A 33 -8.85 -5.41 -2.26
CA LEU A 33 -10.03 -6.27 -2.17
C LEU A 33 -10.61 -6.16 -0.75
N VAL A 34 -11.87 -5.76 -0.65
CA VAL A 34 -12.57 -5.57 0.63
C VAL A 34 -13.83 -6.43 0.64
N HIS A 35 -14.15 -7.01 1.79
CA HIS A 35 -15.36 -7.82 1.97
C HIS A 35 -16.45 -7.01 2.70
N GLU A 36 -17.71 -7.20 2.34
CA GLU A 36 -18.83 -6.32 2.72
C GLU A 36 -19.06 -6.12 4.23
N VAL A 37 -18.51 -6.99 5.07
CA VAL A 37 -18.60 -6.89 6.54
C VAL A 37 -17.58 -5.88 7.12
N THR A 38 -16.49 -5.57 6.40
CA THR A 38 -15.44 -4.63 6.83
C THR A 38 -15.39 -3.34 6.01
N SER A 39 -16.15 -3.28 4.91
CA SER A 39 -16.20 -2.12 4.02
C SER A 39 -16.70 -0.84 4.71
N PRO A 40 -17.78 -0.83 5.52
CA PRO A 40 -18.26 0.43 6.12
C PRO A 40 -17.19 1.14 6.95
N GLN A 41 -16.46 0.40 7.78
CA GLN A 41 -15.40 0.93 8.65
C GLN A 41 -14.18 1.41 7.85
N ALA A 42 -13.81 0.69 6.78
CA ALA A 42 -12.68 1.08 5.94
C ALA A 42 -12.88 2.45 5.26
N PHE A 43 -14.12 2.80 4.94
CA PHE A 43 -14.46 4.07 4.26
C PHE A 43 -14.84 5.22 5.21
N ASP A 44 -15.10 4.96 6.50
CA ASP A 44 -15.42 6.01 7.47
C ASP A 44 -14.29 7.03 7.63
N GLY A 45 -13.03 6.58 7.66
CA GLY A 45 -11.87 7.48 7.71
C GLY A 45 -11.80 8.43 6.52
N LEU A 46 -12.15 7.96 5.32
CA LEU A 46 -12.20 8.81 4.12
C LEU A 46 -13.33 9.85 4.22
N ARG A 47 -14.51 9.45 4.72
CA ARG A 47 -15.65 10.37 4.93
C ARG A 47 -15.30 11.46 5.94
N LEU A 48 -14.74 11.09 7.09
CA LEU A 48 -14.34 12.03 8.15
C LEU A 48 -13.33 13.06 7.64
N THR A 49 -12.39 12.63 6.78
CA THR A 49 -11.36 13.48 6.19
C THR A 49 -11.78 14.14 4.87
N LYS A 50 -13.04 13.99 4.46
CA LYS A 50 -13.62 14.54 3.22
C LYS A 50 -12.84 14.14 1.96
N ARG A 51 -12.30 12.92 1.93
CA ARG A 51 -11.57 12.37 0.78
C ARG A 51 -12.54 11.61 -0.14
N PRO A 52 -12.68 12.02 -1.41
CA PRO A 52 -13.53 11.30 -2.36
C PRO A 52 -12.88 9.98 -2.78
N ILE A 53 -13.69 8.94 -2.95
CA ILE A 53 -13.29 7.68 -3.60
C ILE A 53 -13.36 7.93 -5.11
N ARG A 54 -12.33 7.52 -5.86
CA ARG A 54 -12.25 7.62 -7.33
C ARG A 54 -12.41 6.25 -7.96
#